data_AF-A0A844EQ03-F1
#
_entry.id   AF-A0A844EQ03-F1
#
_cell.length_a   1.000
_cell.length_b   1.000
_cell.length_c   1.000
_cell.angle_alpha   90.00
_cell.angle_beta   90.00
_cell.angle_gamma   90.00
#
_symmetry.space_group_name_H-M   'P 1'
#
loop_
_entity.id
_entity.type
_entity.pdbx_description
1 polymer ?
#
loop_
_entity_poly.entity_id
_entity_poly.type
_entity_poly.pdbx_seq_one_letter_code
_entity_poly.pdbx_strand_id
1 'polypeptide(L)' 'KKPELEQEDFLKDRIRDAAQYVPLDNLCISPQCGFASTEEGNHLTEEDQWNKLALVIKTAKSVWNIE' A
#
# COMPACT_ATOMS: atom_id res chain seq x y z
N LYS A 1 -0.89 13.03 -6.24
CA LYS A 1 -1.32 11.90 -5.36
C LYS A 1 -2.28 12.42 -4.28
N LYS A 2 -3.14 11.56 -3.70
CA LYS A 2 -4.03 11.96 -2.59
C LYS A 2 -3.39 11.63 -1.23
N PRO A 3 -3.46 12.53 -0.23
CA PRO A 3 -2.93 12.29 1.12
C PRO A 3 -3.71 11.21 1.86
N GLU A 4 -5.03 11.12 1.62
CA GLU A 4 -5.93 10.14 2.23
C GLU A 4 -5.39 8.72 2.13
N LEU A 5 -5.48 8.00 3.25
CA LEU A 5 -5.10 6.60 3.37
C LEU A 5 -6.28 5.70 3.01
N GLU A 6 -6.00 4.66 2.24
CA GLU A 6 -6.93 3.57 2.06
C GLU A 6 -7.21 2.85 3.38
N GLN A 7 -8.41 2.29 3.51
CA GLN A 7 -8.72 1.38 4.62
C GLN A 7 -7.87 0.11 4.46
N GLU A 8 -7.27 -0.35 5.56
CA GLU A 8 -6.44 -1.56 5.56
C GLU A 8 -7.22 -2.79 5.06
N ASP A 9 -8.48 -2.93 5.48
CA ASP A 9 -9.33 -4.07 5.08
C ASP A 9 -9.60 -4.06 3.57
N PHE A 10 -9.78 -2.88 2.97
CA PHE A 10 -9.90 -2.76 1.53
C PHE A 10 -8.63 -3.29 0.82
N LEU A 11 -7.43 -2.97 1.31
CA LEU A 11 -6.19 -3.48 0.75
C LEU A 11 -6.08 -5.01 0.89
N LYS A 12 -6.48 -5.56 2.04
CA LYS A 12 -6.52 -7.01 2.28
C LYS A 12 -7.45 -7.72 1.31
N ASP A 13 -8.65 -7.18 1.08
CA ASP A 13 -9.60 -7.74 0.12
C ASP A 13 -9.04 -7.74 -1.30
N ARG A 14 -8.38 -6.65 -1.71
CA ARG A 14 -7.71 -6.57 -3.02
C ARG A 14 -6.60 -7.61 -3.17
N ILE A 15 -5.85 -7.92 -2.11
CA ILE A 15 -4.83 -8.97 -2.14
C ILE A 15 -5.47 -10.35 -2.21
N ARG A 16 -6.56 -10.61 -1.47
CA ARG A 16 -7.31 -11.86 -1.52
C ARG A 16 -7.88 -12.13 -2.91
N ASP A 17 -8.40 -11.09 -3.57
CA ASP A 17 -8.86 -11.18 -4.95
C ASP A 17 -7.72 -11.56 -5.90
N ALA A 18 -6.56 -10.92 -5.78
CA ALA A 18 -5.38 -11.23 -6.59
C ALA A 18 -4.89 -12.67 -6.35
N ALA A 19 -4.97 -13.16 -5.12
CA ALA A 19 -4.57 -14.50 -4.73
C ALA A 19 -5.45 -15.62 -5.36
N GLN A 20 -6.59 -15.27 -5.95
CA GLN A 20 -7.39 -16.21 -6.76
C GLN A 20 -6.71 -16.56 -8.10
N TYR A 21 -5.79 -15.72 -8.57
CA TYR A 21 -5.13 -15.86 -9.86
C TYR A 21 -3.68 -16.35 -9.76
N VAL A 22 -2.98 -16.02 -8.67
CA VAL A 22 -1.60 -16.46 -8.40
C VAL A 22 -1.44 -16.79 -6.91
N PRO A 23 -0.55 -17.72 -6.52
CA PRO A 23 -0.31 -18.02 -5.11
C PRO A 23 0.06 -16.78 -4.30
N LEU A 24 -0.46 -16.68 -3.07
CA LEU A 24 -0.19 -15.56 -2.17
C LEU A 24 1.32 -15.33 -1.92
N ASP A 25 2.10 -16.41 -1.90
CA ASP A 25 3.56 -16.37 -1.70
C ASP A 25 4.30 -15.70 -2.88
N ASN A 26 3.63 -15.52 -4.02
CA ASN A 26 4.16 -14.82 -5.20
C ASN A 26 3.68 -13.35 -5.28
N LEU A 27 2.96 -12.86 -4.28
CA LEU A 27 2.43 -11.50 -4.23
C LEU A 27 3.21 -10.64 -3.22
N CYS A 28 3.28 -9.34 -3.52
CA CYS A 28 3.81 -8.30 -2.64
C CYS A 28 2.89 -7.07 -2.70
N ILE A 29 2.95 -6.21 -1.69
CA ILE A 29 2.26 -4.91 -1.68
C ILE A 29 3.27 -3.76 -1.68
N SER A 30 2.98 -2.71 -2.44
CA SER A 30 3.75 -1.47 -2.50
C SER A 30 2.83 -0.28 -2.75
N PRO A 31 3.29 0.97 -2.55
CA PRO A 31 2.57 2.14 -3.04
C PRO A 31 2.41 2.09 -4.56
N GLN A 32 1.32 2.66 -5.09
CA GLN A 32 1.00 2.64 -6.54
C GLN A 32 2.11 3.20 -7.46
N CYS A 33 2.94 4.12 -6.94
CA CYS A 33 4.06 4.74 -7.66
C CYS A 33 5.03 5.33 -6.63
N GLY A 34 6.22 5.77 -7.03
CA GLY A 34 7.11 6.54 -6.17
C GLY A 34 6.49 7.87 -5.71
N PHE A 35 7.05 8.46 -4.65
CA PHE A 35 6.61 9.77 -4.13
C PHE A 35 7.17 10.95 -4.95
N ALA A 36 8.17 10.72 -5.81
CA ALA A 36 8.87 11.74 -6.59
C ALA A 36 8.15 12.19 -7.89
N SER A 37 6.83 12.04 -8.00
CA SER A 37 6.08 12.37 -9.22
C SER A 37 5.80 13.89 -9.33
N THR A 38 6.60 14.58 -10.16
CA THR A 38 6.43 15.88 -10.88
C THR A 38 5.77 17.10 -10.17
N GLU A 39 6.30 18.30 -10.46
CA GLU A 39 5.89 19.61 -9.90
C GLU A 39 4.38 19.90 -9.89
N GLU A 40 3.61 19.34 -10.82
CA GLU A 40 2.16 19.49 -10.87
C GLU A 40 1.45 18.35 -10.12
N GLY A 41 1.32 18.44 -8.79
CA GLY A 41 0.21 17.75 -8.10
C GLY A 41 0.55 16.60 -7.14
N ASN A 42 1.78 16.50 -6.64
CA ASN A 42 2.06 15.73 -5.42
C ASN A 42 2.05 16.62 -4.18
N HIS A 43 0.85 17.07 -3.77
CA HIS A 43 0.63 17.63 -2.44
C HIS A 43 0.61 16.51 -1.38
N LEU A 44 1.76 15.87 -1.16
CA LEU A 44 1.98 14.97 -0.04
C LEU A 44 3.03 15.62 0.86
N THR A 45 2.67 15.81 2.12
CA THR A 45 3.67 16.13 3.15
C THR A 45 4.59 14.93 3.36
N GLU A 46 5.75 15.15 3.98
CA GLU A 46 6.61 14.05 4.39
C GLU A 46 5.86 13.07 5.32
N GLU A 47 5.03 13.60 6.22
CA GLU A 47 4.17 12.81 7.09
C GLU A 47 3.21 11.91 6.31
N ASP A 48 2.57 12.43 5.24
CA ASP A 48 1.70 11.63 4.38
C ASP A 48 2.46 10.48 3.70
N GLN A 49 3.73 10.69 3.33
CA GLN A 49 4.57 9.66 2.73
C GLN A 49 4.88 8.55 3.75
N TRP A 50 5.27 8.93 4.97
CA TRP A 50 5.52 7.98 6.05
C TRP A 50 4.27 7.22 6.46
N ASN A 51 3.13 7.90 6.55
CA ASN A 51 1.84 7.28 6.85
C ASN A 51 1.45 6.23 5.78
N LYS A 52 1.69 6.53 4.50
CA LYS A 52 1.48 5.57 3.41
C LYS A 52 2.42 4.37 3.50
N LEU A 53 3.70 4.57 3.83
CA LEU A 53 4.64 3.47 4.06
C LEU A 53 4.26 2.62 5.27
N ALA A 54 3.84 3.25 6.37
CA ALA A 54 3.38 2.57 7.56
C ALA A 54 2.14 1.72 7.27
N LEU A 55 1.20 2.21 6.47
CA LEU A 55 0.03 1.44 6.03
C LEU A 55 0.43 0.21 5.20
N VAL A 56 1.38 0.36 4.26
CA VAL A 56 1.91 -0.76 3.46
C VAL A 56 2.53 -1.82 4.36
N ILE A 57 3.40 -1.42 5.30
CA ILE A 57 4.04 -2.34 6.25
C ILE A 57 2.98 -3.04 7.12
N LYS A 58 2.04 -2.28 7.69
CA LYS A 58 0.97 -2.83 8.54
C LYS A 58 0.14 -3.87 7.78
N THR A 59 -0.26 -3.54 6.55
CA THR A 59 -1.02 -4.45 5.70
C THR A 59 -0.22 -5.70 5.37
N ALA A 60 1.05 -5.56 5.02
CA ALA A 60 1.93 -6.69 4.72
C ALA A 60 2.09 -7.63 5.93
N LYS A 61 2.35 -7.07 7.13
CA LYS A 61 2.42 -7.85 8.37
C LYS A 61 1.14 -8.64 8.63
N SER A 62 -0.01 -8.02 8.44
CA SER A 62 -1.30 -8.69 8.65
C SER A 62 -1.63 -9.75 7.60
N VAL A 63 -1.17 -9.63 6.36
CA VAL A 63 -1.51 -10.57 5.28
C VAL A 63 -0.58 -11.79 5.30
N TRP A 64 0.72 -11.56 5.46
CA TRP A 64 1.73 -12.63 5.42
C TRP A 64 2.14 -13.13 6.80
N ASN A 65 1.53 -12.63 7.89
CA ASN A 65 1.84 -13.00 9.27
C ASN A 65 3.33 -12.87 9.62
N ILE A 66 3.95 -11.77 9.17
CA ILE A 66 5.35 -11.44 9.44
C ILE A 66 5.44 -10.41 10.58
N GLU A 67 6.43 -10.58 11.46
CA GLU A 67 6.62 -9.74 12.66
C GLU A 67 7.27 -8.37 12.40
#